data_AF-A0A7C7PGZ8-F1
#
_entry.id   AF-A0A7C7PGZ8-F1
#
_cell.length_a   1.000
_cell.length_b   1.000
_cell.length_c   1.000
_cell.angle_alpha   90.00
_cell.angle_beta   90.00
_cell.angle_gamma   90.00
#
_symmetry.space_group_name_H-M   'P 1'
#
loop_
_entity.id
_entity.type
_entity.pdbx_description
1 polymer ?
#
loop_
_entity_poly.entity_id
_entity_poly.type
_entity_poly.pdbx_seq_one_letter_code
_entity_poly.pdbx_strand_id
1 'polypeptide(L)'
;YLEHDKLLSSPSVAEIRQILIEHLENLYDFYGDFSGVRMARKHIAWYSKGLRNGNAFRQEMNLLESPQQQVDFTRQFFDQLQEQQDIQAA
;
A
#
# COMPACT_ATOMS: atom_id res chain seq x y z
N TYR A 1 24.04 -25.40 3.70
CA TYR A 1 24.70 -24.41 2.83
C TYR A 1 23.61 -23.70 2.05
N LEU A 2 23.39 -22.41 2.29
CA LEU A 2 22.78 -21.53 1.28
C LEU A 2 23.45 -20.15 1.41
N GLU A 3 24.39 -19.92 0.51
CA GLU A 3 25.08 -18.67 0.24
C GLU A 3 24.09 -17.63 -0.27
N HIS A 4 23.76 -16.62 0.53
CA HIS A 4 23.25 -15.35 0.00
C HIS A 4 23.77 -14.21 0.87
N ASP A 5 25.06 -13.92 0.77
CA ASP A 5 25.70 -12.77 1.41
C ASP A 5 25.49 -11.49 0.58
N LYS A 6 24.29 -11.31 0.04
CA LYS A 6 23.88 -10.10 -0.69
C LYS A 6 22.69 -9.49 0.04
N LEU A 7 22.92 -8.35 0.68
CA LEU A 7 21.87 -7.43 1.13
C LEU A 7 21.01 -7.08 -0.09
N LEU A 8 19.84 -7.72 -0.21
CA LEU A 8 18.82 -7.32 -1.18
C LEU A 8 18.43 -5.88 -0.88
N SER A 9 18.45 -5.05 -1.92
CA SER A 9 17.95 -3.67 -1.84
C SER A 9 16.50 -3.69 -1.36
N SER A 10 16.15 -2.79 -0.45
CA SER A 10 14.75 -2.60 -0.06
C SER A 10 13.90 -2.34 -1.30
N PRO A 11 12.69 -2.92 -1.40
CA PRO A 11 11.81 -2.69 -2.55
C PRO A 11 11.49 -1.20 -2.71
N SER A 12 11.36 -0.77 -3.97
CA SER A 12 10.96 0.58 -4.32
C SER A 12 9.52 0.87 -3.90
N VAL A 13 9.16 2.15 -3.77
CA VAL A 13 7.78 2.57 -3.46
C VAL A 13 6.81 2.10 -4.54
N ALA A 14 7.21 2.12 -5.82
CA ALA A 14 6.41 1.58 -6.92
C ALA A 14 6.14 0.07 -6.80
N GLU A 15 7.15 -0.74 -6.40
CA GLU A 15 6.98 -2.18 -6.17
C GLU A 15 6.06 -2.46 -4.98
N ILE A 16 6.24 -1.73 -3.87
CA ILE A 16 5.39 -1.86 -2.69
C ILE A 16 3.94 -1.54 -3.04
N ARG A 17 3.70 -0.45 -3.80
CA ARG A 17 2.37 -0.07 -4.30
C ARG A 17 1.74 -1.20 -5.11
N GLN A 18 2.48 -1.77 -6.05
CA GLN A 18 1.97 -2.82 -6.93
C GLN A 18 1.58 -4.07 -6.13
N ILE A 19 2.47 -4.54 -5.24
CA ILE A 19 2.22 -5.70 -4.37
C ILE A 19 1.01 -5.46 -3.48
N LEU A 20 0.88 -4.27 -2.90
CA LEU A 20 -0.26 -3.95 -2.05
C LEU A 20 -1.56 -4.00 -2.86
N ILE A 21 -1.63 -3.39 -4.03
CA ILE A 21 -2.85 -3.35 -4.84
C ILE A 21 -3.29 -4.75 -5.27
N GLU A 22 -2.36 -5.58 -5.75
CA GLU A 22 -2.66 -6.99 -6.06
C GLU A 22 -3.20 -7.73 -4.83
N HIS A 23 -2.64 -7.45 -3.65
CA HIS A 23 -3.15 -8.03 -2.41
C HIS A 23 -4.58 -7.55 -2.09
N LEU A 24 -4.91 -6.28 -2.34
CA LEU A 24 -6.25 -5.75 -2.14
C LEU A 24 -7.26 -6.40 -3.08
N GLU A 25 -6.95 -6.47 -4.37
CA GLU A 25 -7.78 -7.12 -5.39
C GLU A 25 -8.11 -8.57 -4.99
N ASN A 26 -7.10 -9.35 -4.57
CA ASN A 26 -7.30 -10.70 -4.07
C ASN A 26 -8.21 -10.77 -2.83
N LEU A 27 -8.15 -9.79 -1.93
CA LEU A 27 -9.04 -9.73 -0.76
C LEU A 27 -10.48 -9.44 -1.17
N TYR A 28 -10.68 -8.58 -2.17
CA TYR A 28 -12.02 -8.26 -2.69
C TYR A 28 -12.62 -9.47 -3.41
N ASP A 29 -11.83 -10.16 -4.23
CA ASP A 29 -12.26 -11.38 -4.93
C ASP A 29 -12.64 -12.49 -3.95
N PHE A 30 -11.87 -12.66 -2.87
CA PHE A 30 -12.11 -13.74 -1.91
C PHE A 30 -13.25 -13.44 -0.92
N TYR A 31 -13.32 -12.23 -0.37
CA TYR A 31 -14.27 -11.87 0.68
C TYR A 31 -15.53 -11.16 0.15
N GLY A 32 -15.54 -10.74 -1.11
CA GLY A 32 -16.52 -9.81 -1.68
C GLY A 32 -16.36 -8.39 -1.13
N ASP A 33 -16.99 -7.41 -1.79
CA ASP A 33 -16.75 -5.99 -1.55
C ASP A 33 -16.88 -5.56 -0.08
N PHE A 34 -18.00 -5.91 0.57
CA PHE A 34 -18.31 -5.43 1.92
C PHE A 34 -17.33 -5.93 2.99
N SER A 35 -17.00 -7.22 2.96
CA SER A 35 -16.07 -7.84 3.91
C SER A 35 -14.62 -7.55 3.49
N GLY A 36 -14.34 -7.59 2.19
CA GLY A 36 -13.04 -7.30 1.59
C GLY A 36 -12.54 -5.90 1.95
N VAL A 37 -13.38 -4.85 1.84
CA VAL A 37 -13.03 -3.47 2.25
C VAL A 37 -12.61 -3.38 3.71
N ARG A 38 -13.27 -4.12 4.61
CA ARG A 38 -12.92 -4.15 6.05
C ARG A 38 -11.62 -4.90 6.28
N MET A 39 -11.44 -6.02 5.61
CA MET A 39 -10.24 -6.84 5.70
C MET A 39 -9.02 -6.11 5.15
N ALA A 40 -9.16 -5.41 4.02
CA ALA A 40 -8.13 -4.60 3.36
C ALA A 40 -7.50 -3.56 4.29
N ARG A 41 -8.30 -2.87 5.12
CA ARG A 41 -7.82 -1.78 6.01
C ARG A 41 -6.64 -2.19 6.88
N LYS A 42 -6.61 -3.44 7.37
CA LYS A 42 -5.49 -3.92 8.20
C LYS A 42 -4.20 -4.08 7.39
N HIS A 43 -4.30 -4.56 6.15
CA HIS A 43 -3.16 -4.72 5.26
C HIS A 43 -2.61 -3.35 4.87
N ILE A 44 -3.49 -2.44 4.46
CA ILE A 44 -3.13 -1.06 4.14
C ILE A 44 -2.40 -0.41 5.33
N ALA A 45 -2.89 -0.61 6.56
CA ALA A 45 -2.26 -0.08 7.76
C ALA A 45 -0.86 -0.64 8.05
N TRP A 46 -0.57 -1.87 7.63
CA TRP A 46 0.76 -2.48 7.74
C TRP A 46 1.73 -1.87 6.72
N TYR A 47 1.29 -1.76 5.46
CA TYR A 47 2.12 -1.21 4.39
C TYR A 47 2.39 0.29 4.54
N SER A 48 1.47 1.05 5.16
CA SER A 48 1.65 2.49 5.37
C SER A 48 2.39 2.85 6.66
N LYS A 49 2.82 1.85 7.45
CA LYS A 49 3.50 2.08 8.73
C LYS A 49 4.88 2.70 8.50
N GLY A 50 5.14 3.83 9.16
CA GLY A 50 6.43 4.53 9.07
C GLY A 50 6.60 5.37 7.81
N LEU A 51 5.65 5.32 6.87
CA LEU A 51 5.65 6.20 5.70
C LEU A 51 5.27 7.63 6.11
N ARG A 52 5.85 8.61 5.42
CA ARG A 52 5.47 10.02 5.58
C ARG A 52 3.97 10.17 5.35
N ASN A 53 3.30 10.93 6.20
CA ASN A 53 1.84 11.12 6.19
C ASN A 53 0.99 9.84 6.35
N GLY A 54 1.59 8.70 6.71
CA GLY A 54 0.87 7.43 6.85
C GLY A 54 -0.25 7.42 7.90
N ASN A 55 -0.21 8.32 8.89
CA ASN A 55 -1.31 8.48 9.85
C ASN A 55 -2.55 9.12 9.21
N ALA A 56 -2.38 10.23 8.49
CA ALA A 56 -3.47 10.93 7.79
C ALA A 56 -4.10 10.02 6.74
N PHE A 57 -3.27 9.35 5.94
CA PHE A 57 -3.70 8.34 4.97
C PHE A 57 -4.58 7.26 5.60
N ARG A 58 -4.19 6.70 6.75
CA ARG A 58 -5.00 5.67 7.43
C ARG A 58 -6.34 6.21 7.95
N GLN A 59 -6.38 7.46 8.41
CA GLN A 59 -7.62 8.08 8.87
C GLN A 59 -8.62 8.22 7.72
N GLU A 60 -8.18 8.73 6.58
CA GLU A 60 -9.01 8.88 5.37
C GLU A 60 -9.41 7.50 4.79
N MET A 61 -8.47 6.55 4.72
CA MET A 61 -8.71 5.19 4.23
C MET A 61 -9.84 4.46 4.99
N ASN A 62 -9.98 4.73 6.30
CA ASN A 62 -11.01 4.11 7.13
C ASN A 62 -12.44 4.58 6.81
N LEU A 63 -12.59 5.70 6.10
CA LEU A 63 -13.88 6.26 5.67
C LEU A 63 -14.35 5.67 4.34
N LEU A 64 -13.48 4.98 3.61
CA LEU A 64 -13.80 4.44 2.28
C LEU A 64 -14.61 3.14 2.40
N GLU A 65 -15.63 3.02 1.55
CA GLU A 65 -16.65 1.96 1.64
C GLU A 65 -16.68 1.04 0.43
N SER A 66 -15.92 1.36 -0.63
CA SER A 66 -15.82 0.49 -1.81
C SER A 66 -14.38 0.06 -2.13
N PRO A 67 -14.20 -1.12 -2.77
CA PRO A 67 -12.91 -1.56 -3.28
C PRO A 67 -12.21 -0.51 -4.14
N GLN A 68 -12.93 0.05 -5.10
CA GLN A 68 -12.40 1.04 -6.04
C GLN A 68 -11.87 2.28 -5.31
N GLN A 69 -12.61 2.79 -4.32
CA GLN A 69 -12.15 3.92 -3.51
C GLN A 69 -10.84 3.60 -2.79
N GLN A 70 -10.73 2.43 -2.17
CA GLN A 70 -9.50 2.03 -1.47
C GLN A 70 -8.31 1.86 -2.41
N VAL A 71 -8.53 1.29 -3.60
CA VAL A 71 -7.47 1.12 -4.63
C VAL A 71 -6.99 2.47 -5.14
N ASP A 72 -7.91 3.35 -5.54
CA ASP A 72 -7.57 4.67 -6.10
C ASP A 72 -6.84 5.53 -5.08
N PHE A 73 -7.34 5.55 -3.84
CA PHE A 73 -6.71 6.31 -2.77
C PHE A 73 -5.34 5.74 -2.39
N THR A 74 -5.16 4.41 -2.43
CA THR A 74 -3.86 3.78 -2.25
C THR A 74 -2.89 4.15 -3.37
N ARG A 75 -3.31 4.13 -4.64
CA ARG A 75 -2.47 4.55 -5.78
C ARG A 75 -2.00 5.98 -5.58
N GLN A 76 -2.92 6.92 -5.36
CA GLN A 76 -2.62 8.33 -5.19
C GLN A 76 -1.61 8.59 -4.06
N PHE A 77 -1.77 7.93 -2.92
CA PHE A 77 -0.85 8.09 -1.79
C PHE A 77 0.58 7.62 -2.11
N PHE A 78 0.73 6.45 -2.75
CA PHE A 78 2.04 5.93 -3.10
C PHE A 78 2.69 6.68 -4.27
N ASP A 79 1.90 7.22 -5.20
CA ASP A 79 2.39 8.06 -6.30
C ASP A 79 3.01 9.35 -5.77
N GLN A 80 2.31 10.04 -4.87
CA GLN A 80 2.82 11.24 -4.19
C GLN A 80 4.07 10.93 -3.37
N LEU A 81 4.13 9.75 -2.74
CA LEU A 81 5.30 9.33 -1.97
C LEU A 81 6.52 9.11 -2.88
N GLN A 82 6.33 8.51 -4.06
CA GLN A 82 7.38 8.33 -5.06
C GLN A 82 7.92 9.68 -5.55
N GLU A 83 7.03 10.60 -5.94
CA GLU A 83 7.42 11.94 -6.38
C GLU A 83 8.26 12.67 -5.31
N GLN A 84 7.88 12.56 -4.04
CA GLN A 84 8.63 13.16 -2.93
C GLN A 84 10.00 12.52 -2.72
N GLN A 85 10.14 11.21 -2.94
CA GLN A 85 11.44 10.54 -2.88
C GLN A 85 12.35 10.97 -4.02
N ASP A 86 11.80 11.11 -5.23
CA ASP A 86 12.54 11.54 -6.41
C ASP A 86 13.06 12.98 -6.25
N ILE A 87 12.23 13.89 -5.70
CA ILE A 87 12.65 15.27 -5.37
C ILE A 87 13.76 15.29 -4.32
N GLN A 88 13.72 14.40 -3.32
CA GLN A 88 14.71 14.37 -2.24
C GLN A 88 16.05 13.74 -2.67
N ALA A 89 16.04 12.94 -3.73
CA ALA A 89 17.21 12.25 -4.29
C ALA A 89 17.92 13.07 -5.39
N ALA A 90 17.28 14.13 -5.92
CA ALA A 90 17.82 15.06 -6.90
C ALA A 90 18.63 16.20 -6.24
#